data_AF-A0A359F6T9-F1
#
_entry.id   AF-A0A359F6T9-F1
#
_cell.length_a   1.000
_cell.length_b   1.000
_cell.length_c   1.000
_cell.angle_alpha   90.00
_cell.angle_beta   90.00
_cell.angle_gamma   90.00
#
_symmetry.space_group_name_H-M   'P 1'
#
loop_
_entity.id
_entity.type
_entity.pdbx_description
1 polymer ?
#
loop_
_entity_poly.entity_id
_entity_poly.type
_entity_poly.pdbx_seq_one_letter_code
_entity_poly.pdbx_strand_id
1 'polypeptide(L)' 'FITNGINSDLVIVAVKTDPSQKHKGMSLLVLERGMEGFERGRNLDKIGLHAQDTA' A
#
# COMPACT_ATOMS: atom_id res chain seq x y z
N PHE A 1 -2.07 7.60 1.17
CA PHE A 1 -2.64 7.83 -0.18
C PHE A 1 -2.55 6.57 -1.01
N ILE A 2 -3.37 5.58 -0.68
CA ILE A 2 -3.53 4.34 -1.42
C ILE A 2 -4.99 4.31 -1.89
N THR A 3 -5.23 4.61 -3.16
CA THR A 3 -6.56 4.46 -3.77
C THR A 3 -6.94 2.98 -3.73
N ASN A 4 -8.21 2.68 -3.41
CA ASN A 4 -8.66 1.32 -3.11
C ASN A 4 -8.07 0.72 -1.83
N GLY A 5 -7.53 1.56 -0.93
CA GLY A 5 -6.82 1.13 0.27
C GLY A 5 -7.73 0.47 1.32
N ILE A 6 -9.05 0.68 1.25
CA ILE A 6 -10.02 0.08 2.17
C ILE A 6 -10.62 -1.20 1.57
N ASN A 7 -10.93 -1.19 0.28
CA ASN A 7 -11.62 -2.30 -0.39
C ASN A 7 -10.67 -3.34 -1.01
N SER A 8 -9.38 -3.06 -1.14
CA SER A 8 -8.42 -4.03 -1.70
C SER A 8 -8.22 -5.24 -0.77
N ASP A 9 -8.15 -6.41 -1.40
CA ASP A 9 -7.72 -7.66 -0.77
C ASP A 9 -6.26 -8.02 -1.10
N LEU A 10 -5.70 -7.42 -2.17
CA LEU A 10 -4.33 -7.62 -2.62
C LEU A 10 -3.63 -6.27 -2.84
N VAL A 11 -2.45 -6.08 -2.25
CA VAL A 11 -1.69 -4.83 -2.27
C VAL A 11 -0.28 -5.08 -2.79
N ILE A 12 0.14 -4.31 -3.79
CA ILE A 12 1.51 -4.34 -4.30
C ILE A 12 2.31 -3.25 -3.59
N VAL A 13 3.37 -3.64 -2.88
CA VAL A 13 4.26 -2.71 -2.18
C VAL A 13 5.63 -2.66 -2.85
N ALA A 14 6.08 -1.44 -3.15
CA ALA A 14 7.46 -1.20 -3.57
C ALA A 14 8.32 -1.03 -2.32
N VAL A 15 9.30 -1.92 -2.13
CA VAL A 15 10.15 -1.94 -0.93
C VAL A 15 11.61 -2.09 -1.31
N LYS A 16 12.50 -1.50 -0.50
CA LYS A 16 13.94 -1.79 -0.59
C LYS A 16 14.26 -3.01 0.25
N THR A 17 14.49 -4.15 -0.39
CA THR A 17 14.95 -5.39 0.25
C THR A 17 16.44 -5.37 0.53
N ASP A 18 17.23 -4.64 -0.28
CA ASP A 18 18.64 -4.36 -0.02
C ASP A 18 18.95 -2.86 -0.19
N PRO A 19 19.09 -2.11 0.92
CA PRO A 19 19.40 -0.69 0.86
C PRO A 19 20.76 -0.34 0.22
N SER A 20 21.71 -1.29 0.19
CA SER A 20 23.05 -1.06 -0.37
C SER A 20 23.05 -1.07 -1.92
N GLN A 21 22.07 -1.73 -2.54
CA GLN A 21 22.05 -1.99 -3.98
C GLN A 21 21.32 -0.93 -4.82
N LYS A 22 21.11 0.27 -4.27
CA LYS A 22 20.40 1.40 -4.94
C LYS A 22 19.07 0.95 -5.58
N HIS A 23 18.94 1.01 -6.90
CA HIS A 23 17.72 0.62 -7.62
C HIS A 23 17.57 -0.90 -7.76
N LYS A 24 18.68 -1.67 -7.71
CA LYS A 24 18.66 -3.13 -7.82
C LYS A 24 18.16 -3.81 -6.55
N GLY A 25 18.22 -3.11 -5.41
CA GLY A 25 17.66 -3.58 -4.15
C GLY A 25 16.18 -3.28 -3.97
N MET A 26 15.48 -2.80 -5.01
CA MET A 26 14.04 -2.59 -4.97
C MET A 26 13.31 -3.89 -5.36
N SER A 27 12.22 -4.19 -4.67
CA SER A 27 11.35 -5.33 -4.98
C SER A 27 9.89 -4.89 -4.93
N LEU A 28 9.06 -5.55 -5.74
CA LEU A 28 7.61 -5.48 -5.61
C LEU A 28 7.17 -6.72 -4.85
N LEU A 29 6.54 -6.53 -3.69
CA LEU A 29 5.95 -7.62 -2.92
C LEU A 29 4.43 -7.52 -2.98
N VAL A 30 3.79 -8.67 -2.87
CA VAL A 30 2.34 -8.79 -2.84
C VAL A 30 1.94 -9.12 -1.40
N LEU A 31 1.09 -8.29 -0.82
CA LEU A 31 0.53 -8.47 0.50
C LEU A 31 -0.96 -8.74 0.38
N GLU A 32 -1.45 -9.70 1.16
CA GLU A 32 -2.86 -10.05 1.21
C GLU A 32 -3.51 -9.45 2.46
N ARG A 33 -4.81 -9.17 2.37
CA ARG A 33 -5.59 -8.69 3.50
C ARG A 33 -5.56 -9.69 4.65
N GLY A 34 -5.20 -9.19 5.84
CA GLY A 34 -5.12 -9.99 7.06
C GLY A 34 -3.79 -10.74 7.25
N MET A 35 -2.81 -10.54 6.35
CA MET A 35 -1.45 -11.02 6.56
C MET A 35 -0.88 -10.45 7.86
N GLU A 36 -0.19 -11.28 8.64
CA GLU A 36 0.40 -10.86 9.92
C GLU A 36 1.34 -9.66 9.71
N GLY A 37 1.17 -8.63 10.55
CA GLY A 37 1.96 -7.39 10.46
C GLY A 37 1.50 -6.41 9.37
N PHE A 38 0.44 -6.72 8.61
CA PHE A 38 -0.14 -5.80 7.63
C PHE A 38 -1.49 -5.23 8.12
N GLU A 39 -1.55 -3.91 8.28
CA GLU A 39 -2.75 -3.18 8.65
C GLU A 39 -3.09 -2.08 7.62
N ARG A 40 -4.38 -1.75 7.50
CA ARG A 40 -4.87 -0.69 6.61
C ARG A 40 -5.18 0.56 7.44
N GLY A 41 -4.79 1.71 6.90
CA GLY A 41 -5.10 3.01 7.49
C GLY A 41 -6.58 3.37 7.39
N ARG A 42 -6.93 4.54 7.93
CA ARG A 42 -8.28 5.11 7.81
C ARG A 42 -8.51 5.68 6.41
N ASN A 43 -9.75 5.71 5.96
CA ASN A 43 -10.12 6.48 4.77
C ASN A 43 -9.86 7.98 5.02
N LEU A 44 -9.22 8.65 4.07
CA LEU A 44 -8.80 10.04 4.19
C LEU A 44 -9.91 11.01 3.79
N ASP A 45 -10.14 12.02 4.64
CA ASP A 45 -11.03 13.15 4.33
C ASP A 45 -10.32 14.09 3.35
N LYS A 46 -10.70 14.00 2.08
CA LYS A 46 -10.12 14.79 0.98
C LYS A 46 -11.04 15.96 0.60
N ILE A 47 -10.45 17.01 0.03
CA ILE A 47 -11.19 18.17 -0.53
C ILE A 47 -12.07 17.79 -1.75
N GLY A 48 -11.76 16.67 -2.41
CA GLY A 48 -12.50 16.14 -3.56
C GLY A 48 -12.19 14.66 -3.78
N LEU A 49 -12.70 14.08 -4.86
CA LEU A 49 -12.63 12.63 -5.13
C LEU A 49 -13.21 11.79 -3.96
N HIS A 50 -14.32 12.25 -3.37
CA HIS A 50 -14.97 11.63 -2.20
C HIS A 50 -15.42 10.18 -2.43
N ALA A 51 -15.67 9.80 -3.69
CA ALA A 51 -16.04 8.42 -4.04
C ALA A 51 -14.87 7.42 -3.99
N GLN A 52 -13.62 7.89 -3.86
CA GLN A 52 -12.46 7.02 -3.71
C GLN A 52 -12.15 6.81 -2.22
N ASP A 53 -12.02 5.55 -1.83
CA ASP A 53 -11.64 5.05 -0.50
C ASP A 53 -10.11 5.14 -0.27
N THR A 54 -9.54 6.31 -0.51
CA THR A 54 -8.09 6.48 -0.36
C THR A 54 -7.70 6.40 1.11
N ALA A 55 -6.88 5.41 1.47
CA ALA A 55 -6.27 5.27 2.81
C ALA A 55 -4.87 5.91 2.91
#